data_AF-A0A314ZC53-F1
#
_entry.id   AF-A0A314ZC53-F1
#
_cell.length_a   1.000
_cell.length_b   1.000
_cell.length_c   1.000
_cell.angle_alpha   90.00
_cell.angle_beta   90.00
_cell.angle_gamma   90.00
#
_symmetry.space_group_name_H-M   'P 1'
#
loop_
_entity.id
_entity.type
_entity.pdbx_description
1 polymer ?
#
loop_
_entity_poly.entity_id
_entity_poly.type
_entity_poly.pdbx_seq_one_letter_code
_entity_poly.pdbx_strand_id
1 'polypeptide(L)'
;MPQAIKSIEIIHGDGGEGSIKQINFAEGTRYKYMKNRIDILDVENLVCKYTLIEGDVLEDKIKSIAYEVRFEASPNGGCTCKMMSEYQAAGDFEINEEEIRGGKERAMGMYKVVEAYLFESPGAYE
;
A
#
# COMPACT_ATOMS: atom_id res chain seq x y z
N MET A 1 -0.20 13.19 -4.40
CA MET A 1 -1.10 13.50 -3.27
C MET A 1 -0.34 14.23 -2.15
N PRO A 2 0.22 15.42 -2.43
CA PRO A 2 1.01 16.16 -1.45
C PRO A 2 0.20 16.58 -0.20
N GLN A 3 -1.13 16.68 -0.34
CA GLN A 3 -2.04 16.98 0.76
C GLN A 3 -2.22 15.84 1.78
N ALA A 4 -1.85 14.61 1.42
CA ALA A 4 -2.02 13.43 2.26
C ALA A 4 -0.68 12.81 2.68
N ILE A 5 0.32 12.83 1.80
CA ILE A 5 1.64 12.25 2.03
C ILE A 5 2.68 13.37 2.01
N LYS A 6 3.40 13.54 3.12
CA LYS A 6 4.48 14.51 3.29
C LYS A 6 5.79 14.03 2.68
N SER A 7 6.18 12.79 2.96
CA SER A 7 7.37 12.16 2.38
C SER A 7 7.25 10.65 2.32
N ILE A 8 8.04 10.03 1.44
CA ILE A 8 8.25 8.59 1.36
C ILE A 8 9.76 8.36 1.30
N GLU A 9 10.28 7.52 2.18
CA GLU A 9 11.72 7.30 2.35
C GLU A 9 12.00 5.80 2.40
N ILE A 10 13.06 5.35 1.71
CA ILE A 10 13.62 4.00 1.92
C ILE A 10 14.58 4.13 3.09
N ILE A 11 14.19 3.60 4.24
CA ILE A 11 15.00 3.66 5.47
C ILE A 11 15.93 2.45 5.62
N HIS A 12 15.69 1.40 4.83
CA HIS A 12 16.54 0.22 4.74
C HIS A 12 16.38 -0.44 3.36
N GLY A 13 17.48 -0.94 2.79
CA GLY A 13 17.51 -1.58 1.48
C GLY A 13 17.65 -0.61 0.30
N ASP A 14 17.40 -1.11 -0.90
CA ASP A 14 17.61 -0.43 -2.18
C ASP A 14 16.31 -0.18 -2.96
N GLY A 15 15.18 -0.60 -2.41
CA GLY A 15 13.86 -0.53 -3.04
C GLY A 15 13.31 -1.88 -3.53
N GLY A 16 14.13 -2.94 -3.50
CA GLY A 16 13.74 -4.31 -3.81
C GLY A 16 13.26 -5.12 -2.60
N GLU A 17 13.27 -6.44 -2.73
CA GLU A 17 12.93 -7.39 -1.65
C GLU A 17 13.76 -7.13 -0.38
N GLY A 18 13.11 -7.19 0.78
CA GLY A 18 13.70 -6.86 2.08
C GLY A 18 13.74 -5.37 2.42
N SER A 19 13.51 -4.47 1.46
CA SER A 19 13.55 -3.03 1.71
C SER A 19 12.41 -2.57 2.61
N ILE A 20 12.69 -1.58 3.46
CA ILE A 20 11.70 -0.94 4.33
C ILE A 20 11.47 0.49 3.86
N LYS A 21 10.22 0.78 3.49
CA LYS A 21 9.73 2.09 3.08
C LYS A 21 8.91 2.71 4.20
N GLN A 22 9.31 3.88 4.67
CA GLN A 22 8.52 4.69 5.59
C GLN A 22 7.72 5.73 4.80
N ILE A 23 6.44 5.84 5.10
CA ILE A 23 5.55 6.86 4.57
C ILE A 23 5.19 7.77 5.73
N ASN A 24 5.45 9.06 5.58
CA ASN A 24 5.09 10.09 6.54
C ASN A 24 3.89 10.86 6.00
N PHE A 25 2.80 10.90 6.76
CA PHE A 25 1.58 11.58 6.36
C PHE A 25 1.66 13.09 6.64
N ALA A 26 0.84 13.86 5.92
CA ALA A 26 0.79 15.31 6.06
C ALA A 26 0.25 15.75 7.44
N GLU A 27 0.60 16.96 7.87
CA GLU A 27 0.08 17.49 9.13
C GLU A 27 -1.45 17.64 9.10
N GLY A 28 -2.11 17.25 10.20
CA GLY A 28 -3.58 17.25 10.29
C GLY A 28 -4.26 15.98 9.80
N THR A 29 -3.53 14.99 9.27
CA THR A 29 -4.09 13.65 9.01
C THR A 29 -4.25 12.84 10.30
N ARG A 30 -5.11 11.81 10.27
CA ARG A 30 -5.37 10.92 11.42
C ARG A 30 -4.12 10.19 11.92
N TYR A 31 -3.27 9.76 10.98
CA TYR A 31 -2.06 9.00 11.25
C TYR A 31 -0.83 9.83 10.91
N LYS A 32 0.29 9.53 11.56
CA LYS A 32 1.57 10.22 11.39
C LYS A 32 2.47 9.49 10.42
N TYR A 33 2.57 8.16 10.52
CA TYR A 33 3.46 7.39 9.65
C TYR A 33 3.09 5.90 9.57
N MET A 34 3.66 5.25 8.55
CA MET A 34 3.66 3.79 8.46
C MET A 34 4.94 3.27 7.80
N LYS A 35 5.38 2.07 8.15
CA LYS A 35 6.52 1.38 7.56
C LYS A 35 6.07 0.08 6.90
N ASN A 36 6.36 -0.04 5.62
CA ASN A 36 6.12 -1.24 4.83
C ASN A 36 7.44 -1.91 4.49
N ARG A 37 7.54 -3.22 4.73
CA ARG A 37 8.64 -4.05 4.22
C ARG A 37 8.20 -4.73 2.93
N ILE A 38 9.03 -4.70 1.90
CA ILE A 38 8.80 -5.46 0.68
C ILE A 38 9.22 -6.90 0.94
N ASP A 39 8.27 -7.83 0.83
CA ASP A 39 8.49 -9.24 1.07
C ASP A 39 8.82 -10.00 -0.21
N ILE A 40 8.21 -9.59 -1.34
CA ILE A 40 8.46 -10.14 -2.68
C ILE A 40 8.27 -9.01 -3.68
N LEU A 41 9.21 -8.86 -4.62
CA LEU A 41 9.06 -8.00 -5.79
C LEU A 41 9.36 -8.80 -7.06
N ASP A 42 8.30 -9.31 -7.69
CA ASP A 42 8.38 -10.09 -8.91
C ASP A 42 7.91 -9.23 -10.10
N VAL A 43 8.89 -8.63 -10.77
CA VAL A 43 8.65 -7.74 -11.91
C VAL A 43 8.16 -8.52 -13.14
N GLU A 44 8.56 -9.79 -13.28
CA GLU A 44 8.18 -10.62 -14.44
C GLU A 44 6.70 -11.01 -14.38
N ASN A 45 6.21 -11.38 -13.21
CA ASN A 45 4.80 -11.76 -13.00
C ASN A 45 3.91 -10.61 -12.51
N LEU A 46 4.47 -9.39 -12.39
CA LEU A 46 3.78 -8.20 -11.89
C LEU A 46 3.13 -8.40 -10.51
N VAL A 47 3.87 -9.05 -9.61
CA VAL A 47 3.44 -9.33 -8.23
C VAL A 47 4.33 -8.58 -7.25
N CYS A 48 3.71 -7.88 -6.32
CA CYS A 48 4.39 -7.28 -5.18
C CYS A 48 3.70 -7.74 -3.90
N LYS A 49 4.47 -8.31 -2.98
CA LYS A 49 4.03 -8.60 -1.61
C LYS A 49 4.77 -7.70 -0.65
N TYR A 50 4.04 -7.10 0.28
CA TYR A 50 4.64 -6.26 1.29
C TYR A 50 3.84 -6.31 2.58
N THR A 51 4.50 -6.09 3.70
CA THR A 51 3.89 -6.13 5.02
C THR A 51 4.01 -4.77 5.68
N LEU A 52 2.89 -4.24 6.17
CA LEU A 52 2.88 -3.15 7.13
C LEU A 52 3.35 -3.71 8.48
N ILE A 53 4.57 -3.32 8.86
CA ILE A 53 5.28 -3.86 10.03
C ILE A 53 5.28 -2.91 11.23
N GLU A 54 5.02 -1.63 11.00
CA GLU A 54 5.03 -0.60 12.04
C GLU A 54 4.23 0.61 11.55
N GLY A 55 3.60 1.34 12.47
CA GLY A 55 2.89 2.58 12.18
C GLY A 55 1.77 2.82 13.17
N ASP A 56 1.43 4.08 13.41
CA ASP A 56 0.34 4.45 14.32
C ASP A 56 -1.04 4.09 13.75
N VAL A 57 -1.10 3.72 12.47
CA VAL A 57 -2.27 3.13 11.80
C VAL A 57 -2.67 1.74 12.34
N LEU A 58 -1.75 1.02 12.99
CA LEU A 58 -2.02 -0.32 13.53
C LEU A 58 -2.82 -0.30 14.85
N GLU A 59 -2.84 0.84 15.54
CA GLU A 59 -3.67 1.15 16.72
C GLU A 59 -3.68 0.07 17.83
N ASP A 60 -2.52 -0.46 18.26
CA ASP A 60 -2.31 -1.52 19.29
C ASP A 60 -3.10 -2.85 19.09
N LYS A 61 -4.03 -2.89 18.15
CA LYS A 61 -4.95 -3.98 17.83
C LYS A 61 -4.42 -4.90 16.74
N ILE A 62 -3.56 -4.39 15.86
CA ILE A 62 -3.05 -5.11 14.70
C ILE A 62 -1.53 -5.22 14.84
N LYS A 63 -1.01 -6.44 14.78
CA LYS A 63 0.43 -6.71 14.80
C LYS A 63 1.08 -6.35 13.47
N SER A 64 0.43 -6.74 12.37
CA SER A 64 0.88 -6.46 11.01
C SER A 64 -0.24 -6.69 10.01
N ILE A 65 -0.10 -6.12 8.81
CA ILE A 65 -0.98 -6.40 7.67
C ILE A 65 -0.12 -6.80 6.49
N ALA A 66 -0.32 -8.02 5.98
CA ALA A 66 0.32 -8.49 4.76
C ALA A 66 -0.53 -8.13 3.56
N TYR A 67 0.10 -7.65 2.49
CA TYR A 67 -0.56 -7.28 1.25
C TYR A 67 0.03 -8.08 0.09
N GLU A 68 -0.83 -8.49 -0.84
CA GLU A 68 -0.44 -9.00 -2.16
C GLU A 68 -1.13 -8.17 -3.22
N VAL A 69 -0.33 -7.55 -4.10
CA VAL A 69 -0.80 -6.83 -5.27
C VAL A 69 -0.34 -7.56 -6.51
N ARG A 70 -1.26 -7.86 -7.42
CA ARG A 70 -0.99 -8.52 -8.69
C ARG A 70 -1.70 -7.78 -9.82
N PHE A 71 -1.01 -7.62 -10.94
CA PHE A 71 -1.60 -7.10 -12.17
C PHE A 71 -1.73 -8.21 -13.21
N GLU A 72 -2.88 -8.25 -13.88
CA GLU A 72 -3.15 -9.17 -14.97
C GLU A 72 -3.58 -8.36 -16.20
N ALA A 73 -2.97 -8.63 -17.35
CA ALA A 73 -3.35 -7.98 -18.60
C ALA A 73 -4.81 -8.31 -18.97
N SER A 74 -5.53 -7.31 -19.45
CA SER A 74 -6.91 -7.45 -19.91
C SER A 74 -6.98 -7.37 -21.44
N PRO A 75 -7.89 -8.10 -22.11
CA PRO A 75 -8.01 -8.10 -23.58
C PRO A 75 -8.26 -6.71 -24.20
N ASN A 76 -8.73 -5.74 -23.42
CA ASN A 76 -8.98 -4.36 -23.88
C ASN A 76 -7.73 -3.46 -23.87
N GLY A 77 -6.53 -4.02 -23.66
CA GLY A 77 -5.28 -3.26 -23.58
C GLY A 77 -5.04 -2.59 -22.22
N GLY A 78 -5.92 -2.78 -21.25
CA GLY A 78 -5.74 -2.37 -19.85
C GLY A 78 -5.23 -3.51 -18.97
N CYS A 79 -5.41 -3.36 -17.66
CA CYS A 79 -5.11 -4.41 -16.68
C CYS A 79 -6.18 -4.52 -15.60
N THR A 80 -6.20 -5.67 -14.92
CA THR A 80 -6.92 -5.87 -13.66
C THR A 80 -5.90 -5.90 -12.53
N CYS A 81 -6.02 -4.98 -11.57
CA CYS A 81 -5.27 -5.06 -10.31
C CYS A 81 -6.09 -5.86 -9.29
N LYS A 82 -5.51 -6.95 -8.78
CA LYS A 82 -6.01 -7.68 -7.62
C LYS A 82 -5.16 -7.32 -6.41
N MET A 83 -5.84 -6.89 -5.34
CA MET A 83 -5.20 -6.58 -4.07
C MET A 83 -5.84 -7.42 -2.96
N MET A 84 -5.01 -8.17 -2.25
CA MET A 84 -5.36 -8.93 -1.07
C MET A 84 -4.71 -8.29 0.15
N SER A 85 -5.41 -8.32 1.28
CA SER A 85 -4.89 -7.85 2.57
C SER A 85 -5.24 -8.87 3.65
N GLU A 86 -4.23 -9.36 4.36
CA GLU A 86 -4.36 -10.29 5.48
C GLU A 86 -3.93 -9.59 6.77
N TYR A 87 -4.83 -9.58 7.75
CA TYR A 87 -4.66 -8.82 8.99
C TYR A 87 -4.30 -9.77 10.12
N GLN A 88 -3.18 -9.52 10.77
CA GLN A 88 -2.80 -10.24 11.98
C GLN A 88 -3.17 -9.41 13.20
N ALA A 89 -4.21 -9.82 13.92
CA ALA A 89 -4.59 -9.20 15.18
C ALA A 89 -3.48 -9.37 16.23
N ALA A 90 -3.32 -8.36 17.09
CA ALA A 90 -2.64 -8.52 18.36
C ALA A 90 -3.59 -9.25 19.31
N GLY A 91 -3.11 -10.22 20.10
CA GLY A 91 -3.92 -10.94 21.10
C GLY A 91 -5.26 -11.48 20.57
N ASP A 92 -6.30 -11.34 21.39
CA ASP A 92 -7.68 -11.79 21.09
C ASP A 92 -8.56 -10.64 20.55
N PHE A 93 -7.96 -9.59 19.98
CA PHE A 93 -8.72 -8.47 19.44
C PHE A 93 -9.47 -8.87 18.16
N GLU A 94 -10.76 -8.56 18.09
CA GLU A 94 -11.57 -8.74 16.89
C GLU A 94 -11.36 -7.56 15.93
N ILE A 95 -11.03 -7.88 14.67
CA ILE A 95 -10.84 -6.87 13.63
C ILE A 95 -12.21 -6.50 13.05
N ASN A 96 -12.56 -5.22 13.12
CA ASN A 96 -13.86 -4.73 12.66
C ASN A 96 -13.90 -4.63 11.12
N GLU A 97 -14.92 -5.23 10.50
CA GLU A 97 -15.16 -5.16 9.05
C GLU A 97 -15.28 -3.72 8.52
N GLU A 98 -15.84 -2.79 9.30
CA GLU A 98 -15.94 -1.38 8.90
C GLU A 98 -14.57 -0.70 8.80
N GLU A 99 -13.65 -1.06 9.70
CA GLU A 99 -12.26 -0.56 9.65
C GLU A 99 -11.55 -1.10 8.40
N ILE A 100 -11.74 -2.39 8.07
CA ILE A 100 -11.23 -3.01 6.83
C ILE A 100 -11.80 -2.30 5.60
N ARG A 101 -13.12 -2.06 5.55
CA ARG A 101 -13.79 -1.36 4.46
C ARG A 101 -13.26 0.07 4.30
N GLY A 102 -13.09 0.80 5.39
CA GLY A 102 -12.49 2.14 5.37
C GLY A 102 -11.05 2.13 4.87
N GLY A 103 -10.26 1.11 5.21
CA GLY A 103 -8.91 0.90 4.66
C GLY A 103 -8.94 0.68 3.14
N LYS A 104 -9.83 -0.20 2.66
CA LYS A 104 -10.04 -0.47 1.24
C LYS A 104 -10.43 0.78 0.45
N GLU A 105 -11.36 1.58 0.95
CA GLU A 105 -11.80 2.81 0.28
C GLU A 105 -10.68 3.83 0.14
N ARG A 106 -9.84 3.99 1.18
CA ARG A 106 -8.64 4.84 1.11
C ARG A 106 -7.66 4.36 0.05
N ALA A 107 -7.40 3.04 -0.01
CA ALA A 107 -6.52 2.46 -1.00
C ALA A 107 -7.05 2.66 -2.44
N MET A 108 -8.35 2.46 -2.65
CA MET A 108 -9.00 2.71 -3.94
C MET A 108 -8.93 4.19 -4.35
N GLY A 109 -9.07 5.12 -3.40
CA GLY A 109 -8.92 6.56 -3.65
C GLY A 109 -7.53 6.91 -4.17
N MET A 110 -6.48 6.35 -3.54
CA MET A 110 -5.09 6.52 -4.00
C MET A 110 -4.89 5.95 -5.40
N TYR A 111 -5.44 4.77 -5.66
CA TYR A 111 -5.35 4.10 -6.95
C TYR A 111 -5.91 4.95 -8.11
N LYS A 112 -7.09 5.54 -7.91
CA LYS A 112 -7.73 6.40 -8.91
C LYS A 112 -6.91 7.65 -9.23
N VAL A 113 -6.22 8.22 -8.25
CA VAL A 113 -5.33 9.38 -8.47
C VAL A 113 -4.14 9.00 -9.35
N VAL A 114 -3.55 7.81 -9.11
CA VAL A 114 -2.43 7.32 -9.93
C VAL A 114 -2.90 6.97 -11.34
N GLU A 115 -4.04 6.28 -11.47
CA GLU A 115 -4.64 5.95 -12.76
C GLU A 115 -4.91 7.21 -13.61
N ALA A 116 -5.53 8.24 -13.03
CA ALA A 116 -5.80 9.50 -13.72
C ALA A 116 -4.50 10.19 -14.19
N TYR A 117 -3.47 10.22 -13.33
CA TYR A 117 -2.17 10.80 -13.69
C TYR A 117 -1.50 10.06 -14.85
N LEU A 118 -1.48 8.73 -14.82
CA LEU A 118 -0.91 7.90 -15.89
C LEU A 118 -1.69 8.06 -17.20
N PHE A 119 -3.01 8.18 -17.13
CA PHE A 119 -3.87 8.41 -18.29
C PHE A 119 -3.58 9.77 -18.95
N GLU A 120 -3.36 10.81 -18.15
CA GLU A 120 -3.01 12.16 -18.64
C GLU A 120 -1.54 12.29 -19.06
N SER A 121 -0.67 11.36 -18.66
CA SER A 121 0.77 11.39 -18.91
C SER A 121 1.32 10.06 -19.46
N PRO A 122 0.99 9.67 -20.71
CA PRO A 122 1.30 8.34 -21.25
C PRO A 122 2.79 7.95 -21.25
N GLY A 123 3.70 8.92 -21.33
CA GLY A 123 5.16 8.69 -21.34
C GLY A 123 5.85 8.79 -19.97
N ALA A 124 5.10 8.89 -18.86
CA ALA A 124 5.69 9.13 -17.55
C ALA A 124 6.53 7.94 -17.00
N TYR A 125 6.32 6.73 -17.53
CA TYR A 125 6.96 5.49 -17.07
C TYR A 125 7.38 4.57 -18.24
N GLU A 126 7.69 5.15 -19.41
CA GLU A 126 8.29 4.44 -20.55
C GLU A 126 9.79 4.17 -20.36
#